data_AF-A0A377LUB2-F1
#
_entry.id   AF-A0A377LUB2-F1
#
_cell.length_a   1.000
_cell.length_b   1.000
_cell.length_c   1.000
_cell.angle_alpha   90.00
_cell.angle_beta   90.00
_cell.angle_gamma   90.00
#
_symmetry.space_group_name_H-M   'P 1'
#
loop_
_entity.id
_entity.type
_entity.pdbx_description
1 polymer ?
#
loop_
_entity_poly.entity_id
_entity_poly.type
_entity_poly.pdbx_seq_one_letter_code
_entity_poly.pdbx_strand_id
1 'polypeptide(L)'
;MVSTETLLHPGGYRTPWHSHRAGQLWRIATGLLVIESQQGRSVVPAKHIGWIPPGNQHAAFSESAIEGSAIYLDPACCARLPDVPALFEPDDLTMHCFPA
;
A
#
# COMPACT_ATOMS: atom_id res chain seq x y z
N MET A 1 -3.13 11.65 12.91
CA MET A 1 -3.98 10.49 13.24
C MET A 1 -3.62 9.34 12.31
N VAL A 2 -3.77 8.09 12.76
CA VAL A 2 -3.59 6.89 11.93
C VAL A 2 -4.95 6.22 11.78
N SER A 3 -5.31 5.82 10.57
CA SER A 3 -6.50 4.99 10.32
C SER A 3 -6.13 3.78 9.48
N THR A 4 -6.87 2.69 9.68
CA THR A 4 -6.65 1.42 9.00
C THR A 4 -7.92 0.95 8.29
N GLU A 5 -7.75 0.33 7.14
CA GLU A 5 -8.83 -0.25 6.34
C GLU A 5 -8.45 -1.68 5.97
N THR A 6 -9.39 -2.60 6.11
CA THR A 6 -9.20 -3.98 5.64
C THR A 6 -9.39 -4.02 4.13
N LEU A 7 -8.42 -4.60 3.42
CA LEU A 7 -8.53 -4.86 1.99
C LEU A 7 -9.02 -6.28 1.80
N LEU A 8 -10.26 -6.43 1.31
CA LEU A 8 -10.83 -7.71 0.88
C LEU A 8 -11.41 -7.49 -0.51
N HIS A 9 -10.66 -7.86 -1.54
CA HIS A 9 -11.08 -7.65 -2.91
C HIS A 9 -11.01 -8.95 -3.71
N PRO A 10 -12.04 -9.24 -4.53
CA PRO A 10 -12.00 -10.36 -5.46
C PRO A 10 -10.98 -10.10 -6.58
N GLY A 11 -10.66 -11.14 -7.34
CA GLY A 11 -9.84 -11.00 -8.54
C GLY A 11 -10.45 -10.05 -9.57
N GLY A 12 -9.59 -9.33 -10.29
CA GLY A 12 -9.96 -8.32 -11.27
C GLY A 12 -10.30 -6.95 -10.66
N TYR A 13 -10.06 -6.74 -9.37
CA TYR A 13 -10.27 -5.45 -8.72
C TYR A 13 -9.35 -4.36 -9.29
N ARG A 14 -9.90 -3.14 -9.45
CA ARG A 14 -9.19 -1.95 -9.91
C ARG A 14 -9.65 -0.71 -9.16
N THR A 15 -8.70 0.09 -8.70
CA THR A 15 -8.88 1.47 -8.27
C THR A 15 -8.30 2.38 -9.36
N PRO A 16 -9.10 3.29 -9.96
CA PRO A 16 -8.60 4.22 -10.96
C PRO A 16 -7.57 5.19 -10.36
N TRP A 17 -6.93 5.99 -11.20
CA TRP A 17 -6.00 7.02 -10.75
C TRP A 17 -6.65 8.01 -9.79
N HIS A 18 -6.02 8.20 -8.63
CA HIS A 18 -6.50 9.07 -7.57
C HIS A 18 -5.34 9.50 -6.66
N SER A 19 -5.64 10.36 -5.68
CA SER A 19 -4.68 10.80 -4.67
C SER A 19 -5.40 11.15 -3.37
N HIS A 20 -4.70 11.02 -2.25
CA HIS A 20 -5.20 11.36 -0.92
C HIS A 20 -4.33 12.43 -0.28
N ARG A 21 -4.88 13.18 0.67
CA ARG A 21 -4.06 14.04 1.54
C ARG A 21 -3.14 13.24 2.47
N ALA A 22 -3.53 12.03 2.85
CA ALA A 22 -2.77 11.16 3.75
C ALA A 22 -1.70 10.40 2.97
N GLY A 23 -0.62 10.02 3.63
CA GLY A 23 0.28 8.99 3.13
C GLY A 23 -0.37 7.62 3.31
N GLN A 24 -0.10 6.68 2.41
CA GLN A 24 -0.75 5.36 2.42
C GLN A 24 0.29 4.25 2.40
N LEU A 25 0.20 3.34 3.35
CA LEU A 25 0.89 2.06 3.34
C LEU A 25 -0.10 0.95 3.02
N TRP A 26 0.36 -0.09 2.33
CA TRP A 26 -0.40 -1.33 2.18
C TRP A 26 0.43 -2.50 2.60
N ARG A 27 -0.19 -3.44 3.31
CA ARG A 27 0.35 -4.79 3.48
C ARG A 27 -0.60 -5.78 2.84
N ILE A 28 -0.09 -6.56 1.90
CA ILE A 28 -0.83 -7.66 1.29
C ILE A 28 -0.52 -8.93 2.08
N ALA A 29 -1.55 -9.54 2.68
CA ALA A 29 -1.42 -10.82 3.37
C ALA A 29 -1.47 -11.98 2.35
N THR A 30 -2.38 -11.89 1.38
CA THR A 30 -2.53 -12.88 0.30
C THR A 30 -2.78 -12.20 -1.04
N GLY A 31 -2.34 -12.85 -2.14
CA GLY A 31 -2.48 -12.31 -3.50
C GLY A 31 -1.34 -11.38 -3.92
N LEU A 32 -1.61 -10.58 -4.96
CA LEU A 32 -0.65 -9.71 -5.61
C LEU A 32 -1.29 -8.36 -5.97
N LEU A 33 -0.81 -7.26 -5.39
CA LEU A 33 -1.27 -5.92 -5.76
C LEU A 33 -0.29 -5.28 -6.74
N VAL A 34 -0.77 -4.66 -7.81
CA VAL A 34 0.02 -3.78 -8.67
C VAL A 34 -0.37 -2.35 -8.40
N ILE A 35 0.63 -1.51 -8.14
CA ILE A 35 0.47 -0.07 -7.97
C ILE A 35 1.08 0.62 -9.18
N GLU A 36 0.30 1.51 -9.79
CA GLU A 36 0.80 2.45 -10.78
C GLU A 36 1.02 3.79 -10.10
N SER A 37 2.16 4.41 -10.35
CA SER A 37 2.50 5.76 -9.89
C SER A 37 3.17 6.53 -11.02
N GLN A 38 3.41 7.83 -10.82
CA GLN A 38 4.18 8.60 -11.79
C GLN A 38 5.62 8.10 -11.96
N GLN A 39 6.18 7.40 -10.96
CA GLN A 39 7.51 6.77 -11.05
C GLN A 39 7.48 5.42 -11.78
N GLY A 40 6.30 4.90 -12.12
CA GLY A 40 6.12 3.63 -12.84
C GLY A 40 5.23 2.65 -12.10
N ARG A 41 5.27 1.39 -12.56
CA ARG A 41 4.51 0.29 -11.98
C ARG A 41 5.37 -0.52 -11.02
N SER A 42 4.81 -0.78 -9.84
CA SER A 42 5.42 -1.63 -8.82
C SER A 42 4.48 -2.78 -8.49
N VAL A 43 5.05 -3.98 -8.38
CA VAL A 43 4.35 -5.14 -7.88
C VAL A 43 4.60 -5.21 -6.38
N VAL A 44 3.54 -5.40 -5.60
CA VAL A 44 3.57 -5.58 -4.14
C VAL A 44 3.17 -7.02 -3.84
N PRO A 45 4.14 -7.94 -3.67
CA PRO A 45 3.86 -9.31 -3.30
C PRO A 45 3.32 -9.41 -1.88
N ALA A 46 2.73 -10.56 -1.55
CA ALA A 46 2.38 -10.88 -0.18
C ALA A 46 3.58 -10.63 0.77
N LYS A 47 3.27 -10.20 1.99
CA LYS A 47 4.18 -9.87 3.09
C LYS A 47 5.00 -8.58 2.91
N HIS A 48 5.00 -7.95 1.74
CA HIS A 48 5.69 -6.68 1.54
C HIS A 48 4.80 -5.50 1.96
N ILE A 49 5.44 -4.36 2.23
CA ILE A 49 4.74 -3.12 2.50
C ILE A 49 4.96 -2.13 1.37
N GLY A 50 3.89 -1.79 0.65
CA GLY A 50 3.91 -0.71 -0.34
C GLY A 50 3.67 0.64 0.32
N TRP A 51 4.24 1.72 -0.23
CA TRP A 51 4.11 3.09 0.26
C TRP A 51 3.77 4.07 -0.86
N ILE A 52 2.83 4.97 -0.59
CA ILE A 52 2.55 6.19 -1.38
C ILE A 52 2.62 7.41 -0.46
N PRO A 53 3.46 8.41 -0.80
CA PRO A 53 3.50 9.65 -0.04
C PRO A 53 2.23 10.49 -0.20
N PRO A 54 1.92 11.39 0.76
CA PRO A 54 0.82 12.34 0.67
C PRO A 54 0.73 13.03 -0.69
N GLY A 55 -0.48 13.12 -1.27
CA GLY A 55 -0.76 13.84 -2.51
C GLY A 55 -0.26 13.17 -3.79
N ASN A 56 0.47 12.05 -3.72
CA ASN A 56 0.97 11.38 -4.91
C ASN A 56 -0.17 10.63 -5.63
N GLN A 57 -0.29 10.90 -6.94
CA GLN A 57 -1.24 10.22 -7.82
C GLN A 57 -0.82 8.76 -8.02
N HIS A 58 -1.78 7.85 -7.88
CA HIS A 58 -1.57 6.44 -8.10
C HIS A 58 -2.88 5.72 -8.49
N ALA A 59 -2.73 4.55 -9.08
CA ALA A 59 -3.81 3.60 -9.33
C ALA A 59 -3.40 2.23 -8.76
N ALA A 60 -4.37 1.36 -8.54
CA ALA A 60 -4.14 0.04 -7.98
C ALA A 60 -4.96 -1.01 -8.73
N PHE A 61 -4.40 -2.18 -8.98
CA PHE A 61 -5.16 -3.29 -9.54
C PHE A 61 -4.59 -4.65 -9.12
N SER A 62 -5.46 -5.66 -9.12
CA SER A 62 -5.07 -7.05 -8.92
C SER A 62 -5.90 -7.96 -9.81
N GLU A 63 -5.24 -8.87 -10.50
CA GLU A 63 -5.92 -9.95 -11.22
C GLU A 63 -6.34 -11.08 -10.27
N SER A 64 -5.60 -11.30 -9.17
CA SER A 64 -5.97 -12.26 -8.12
C SER A 64 -6.86 -11.64 -7.05
N ALA A 65 -7.56 -12.47 -6.27
CA ALA A 65 -8.10 -11.98 -5.00
C ALA A 65 -6.96 -11.48 -4.11
N ILE A 66 -7.24 -10.47 -3.29
CA ILE A 66 -6.31 -9.94 -2.30
C ILE A 66 -6.97 -9.81 -0.95
N GLU A 67 -6.19 -10.16 0.08
CA GLU A 67 -6.50 -9.88 1.47
C GLU A 67 -5.34 -9.11 2.08
N GLY A 68 -5.64 -8.10 2.89
CA GLY A 68 -4.61 -7.27 3.51
C GLY A 68 -5.16 -6.08 4.26
N SER A 69 -4.33 -5.06 4.39
CA SER A 69 -4.71 -3.82 5.06
C SER A 69 -4.05 -2.61 4.40
N ALA A 70 -4.80 -1.51 4.35
CA ALA A 70 -4.29 -0.18 4.05
C ALA A 70 -4.18 0.61 5.36
N ILE A 71 -3.10 1.36 5.51
CA ILE A 71 -2.86 2.25 6.65
C ILE A 71 -2.69 3.66 6.09
N TYR A 72 -3.48 4.59 6.59
CA TYR A 72 -3.40 5.99 6.20
C TYR A 72 -2.76 6.79 7.33
N LEU A 73 -1.67 7.47 7.00
CA LEU A 73 -0.89 8.28 7.90
C LEU A 73 -1.15 9.77 7.65
N ASP A 74 -1.38 10.51 8.72
CA ASP A 74 -1.38 11.98 8.66
C ASP A 74 -0.04 12.49 8.09
N PRO A 75 -0.05 13.52 7.20
CA PRO A 75 1.19 14.07 6.63
C PRO A 75 2.25 14.43 7.66
N ALA A 76 1.86 14.89 8.85
CA ALA A 76 2.80 15.23 9.92
C ALA A 76 3.61 14.01 10.41
N CYS A 77 3.10 12.79 10.23
CA CYS A 77 3.79 11.55 10.59
C CYS A 77 4.71 11.03 9.47
N CYS A 78 4.67 11.62 8.27
CA CYS A 78 5.34 11.09 7.08
C CYS A 78 6.75 11.63 6.86
N ALA A 79 7.19 12.61 7.65
CA ALA A 79 8.45 13.36 7.43
C ALA A 79 9.73 12.50 7.42
N ARG A 80 9.68 11.26 7.92
CA ARG A 80 10.81 10.31 7.92
C ARG A 80 10.66 9.17 6.91
N LEU A 81 9.56 9.14 6.15
CA LEU A 81 9.31 8.17 5.09
C LEU A 81 9.83 8.71 3.76
N PRO A 82 10.03 7.84 2.74
CA PRO A 82 10.44 8.29 1.42
C PRO A 82 9.44 9.30 0.81
N ASP A 83 9.96 10.33 0.14
CA ASP A 83 9.15 11.33 -0.58
C ASP A 83 8.63 10.82 -1.93
N VAL A 84 8.96 9.58 -2.27
CA VAL A 84 8.52 8.87 -3.47
C VAL A 84 7.89 7.53 -3.08
N PRO A 85 7.02 6.97 -3.93
CA PRO A 85 6.54 5.59 -3.78
C PRO A 85 7.69 4.62 -3.57
N ALA A 86 7.51 3.70 -2.63
CA ALA A 86 8.53 2.74 -2.24
C ALA A 86 7.90 1.39 -1.90
N LEU A 87 8.72 0.34 -1.99
CA LEU A 87 8.42 -0.98 -1.47
C LEU A 87 9.40 -1.24 -0.32
N PHE A 88 8.88 -1.63 0.83
CA PHE A 88 9.68 -2.09 1.94
C PHE A 88 9.68 -3.62 1.97
N GLU A 89 10.88 -4.17 2.09
CA GLU A 89 11.10 -5.60 2.25
C GLU A 89 10.48 -6.08 3.57
N PRO A 90 9.90 -7.30 3.60
CA PRO A 90 9.48 -7.91 4.85
C PRO A 90 10.68 -8.11 5.78
N ASP A 91 10.48 -7.78 7.06
CA ASP A 91 11.43 -8.00 8.14
C ASP A 91 10.73 -8.56 9.38
N ASP A 92 11.50 -8.90 10.41
CA ASP A 92 10.94 -9.48 11.63
C ASP A 92 9.90 -8.56 12.29
N LEU A 93 10.13 -7.25 12.29
CA LEU A 93 9.22 -6.28 12.91
C LEU A 93 7.86 -6.26 12.20
N THR A 94 7.89 -6.10 10.88
CA THR A 94 6.69 -6.02 10.03
C THR A 94 5.89 -7.33 10.04
N MET A 95 6.56 -8.47 10.16
CA MET A 95 5.88 -9.77 10.29
C MET A 95 5.22 -9.97 11.67
N HIS A 96 5.74 -9.35 12.74
CA HIS A 96 5.14 -9.45 14.09
C HIS A 96 4.05 -8.40 14.34
N CYS A 97 4.24 -7.16 13.86
CA CYS A 97 3.25 -6.09 14.01
C CYS A 97 2.01 -6.33 13.14
N PHE A 98 2.15 -7.10 12.06
CA PHE A 98 1.09 -7.45 11.16
C PHE A 98 1.13 -8.97 10.93
N PRO A 99 0.51 -9.79 11.79
CA PRO A 99 0.40 -11.22 11.53
C PRO A 99 -0.50 -11.48 10.31
N ALA A 100 -0.28 -12.60 9.62
CA ALA A 100 -1.13 -13.03 8.50
C ALA A 100 -2.55 -13.38 8.98
#